data_AF-A9WT23-F1
#
_entry.id   AF-A9WT23-F1
#
_cell.length_a   1.000
_cell.length_b   1.000
_cell.length_c   1.000
_cell.angle_alpha   90.00
_cell.angle_beta   90.00
_cell.angle_gamma   90.00
#
_symmetry.space_group_name_H-M   'P 1'
#
loop_
_entity.id
_entity.type
_entity.pdbx_description
1 polymer ?
#
loop_
_entity_poly.entity_id
_entity_poly.type
_entity_poly.pdbx_seq_one_letter_code
_entity_poly.pdbx_strand_id
1 'polypeptide(L)'
;MPLTHSTTAETPTSEQRGSKLVRVAAVWLFGLLLSIAAAIITIQVVNANLYGPQQPVRDYLQALQDGDGSRALGLLGANLPNASAALLDGQALKTAAAGISDIQVGNPTTLDNGRVKISVNFQMAGSGHSSDFTLEPVGSQWIFFNKWKFVPTSLPVLDVSVVNQTQATINGVDVPMPAGKNTFSLLYPGSYEAGYQGKLFTAKPGTVLVDSPISRPSPVTLAPEPSAELVDQVNKALKQYTDQCAQQKVLRPSGCPLNYRTNNRITGDIAWTIVSYPQAAISAYNGSWVIAPLKFKAEIKFSEKDSLSGAASDVDKVQEFFFSAKLNISGEKVEVTPVVQY
;
A
#
# COMPACT_ATOMS: atom_id res chain seq x y z
N MET A 1 -60.16 28.99 -101.62
CA MET A 1 -60.55 29.47 -100.28
C MET A 1 -61.13 28.29 -99.51
N PRO A 2 -60.85 28.09 -98.20
CA PRO A 2 -60.04 28.90 -97.30
C PRO A 2 -58.81 28.16 -96.71
N LEU A 3 -58.03 28.97 -95.98
CA LEU A 3 -56.73 28.74 -95.35
C LEU A 3 -56.83 27.91 -94.06
N THR A 4 -55.74 27.27 -93.66
CA THR A 4 -55.41 27.14 -92.22
C THR A 4 -53.91 26.93 -92.00
N HIS A 5 -53.40 27.67 -91.02
CA HIS A 5 -52.00 27.86 -90.64
C HIS A 5 -51.27 26.58 -90.21
N SER A 6 -49.95 26.55 -90.40
CA SER A 6 -49.07 25.71 -89.58
C SER A 6 -47.85 26.51 -89.13
N THR A 7 -47.73 26.57 -87.81
CA THR A 7 -46.76 27.28 -86.98
C THR A 7 -45.35 26.73 -87.15
N THR A 8 -44.39 27.64 -87.31
CA THR A 8 -42.95 27.41 -87.20
C THR A 8 -42.60 27.00 -85.76
N ALA A 9 -41.96 25.85 -85.56
CA ALA A 9 -41.30 25.51 -84.31
C ALA A 9 -39.81 25.84 -84.41
N GLU A 10 -39.37 26.85 -83.67
CA GLU A 10 -37.95 27.18 -83.46
C GLU A 10 -37.24 26.06 -82.72
N THR A 11 -36.13 25.59 -83.30
CA THR A 11 -35.15 24.75 -82.61
C THR A 11 -34.26 25.66 -81.75
N PRO A 12 -34.21 25.48 -80.41
CA PRO A 12 -33.34 26.31 -79.58
C PRO A 12 -31.87 25.97 -79.85
N THR A 13 -31.10 27.01 -80.17
CA THR A 13 -29.68 27.04 -80.48
C THR A 13 -28.81 26.47 -79.35
N SER A 14 -27.78 25.73 -79.73
CA SER A 14 -26.85 24.98 -78.86
C SER A 14 -26.04 25.81 -77.85
N GLU A 15 -26.02 27.13 -77.97
CA GLU A 15 -25.27 28.03 -77.07
C GLU A 15 -25.86 28.12 -75.66
N GLN A 16 -27.17 27.95 -75.47
CA GLN A 16 -27.77 28.04 -74.12
C GLN A 16 -27.54 26.79 -73.25
N ARG A 17 -27.17 25.66 -73.84
CA ARG A 17 -26.87 24.42 -73.08
C ARG A 17 -25.51 24.51 -72.36
N GLY A 18 -24.52 25.18 -72.96
CA GLY A 18 -23.18 25.33 -72.37
C GLY A 18 -23.18 26.14 -71.07
N SER A 19 -23.90 27.28 -71.03
CA SER A 19 -23.91 28.14 -69.82
C SER A 19 -24.69 27.53 -68.65
N LYS A 20 -25.77 26.77 -68.94
CA LYS A 20 -26.51 26.02 -67.92
C LYS A 20 -25.69 24.87 -67.35
N LEU A 21 -24.98 24.12 -68.20
CA LEU A 21 -24.10 23.03 -67.75
C LEU A 21 -22.90 23.55 -66.94
N VAL A 22 -22.30 24.68 -67.34
CA VAL A 22 -21.20 25.31 -66.57
C VAL A 22 -21.70 25.84 -65.23
N ARG A 23 -22.89 26.43 -65.15
CA ARG A 23 -23.47 26.87 -63.87
C ARG A 23 -23.80 25.69 -62.95
N VAL A 24 -24.38 24.63 -63.49
CA VAL A 24 -24.66 23.40 -62.72
C VAL A 24 -23.35 22.78 -62.23
N ALA A 25 -22.34 22.66 -63.10
CA ALA A 25 -21.02 22.17 -62.71
C ALA A 25 -20.36 23.05 -61.64
N ALA A 26 -20.45 24.39 -61.75
CA ALA A 26 -19.93 25.31 -60.76
C ALA A 26 -20.64 25.20 -59.40
N VAL A 27 -21.96 25.02 -59.38
CA VAL A 27 -22.74 24.80 -58.15
C VAL A 27 -22.37 23.46 -57.51
N TRP A 28 -22.22 22.39 -58.30
CA TRP A 28 -21.75 21.10 -57.80
C TRP A 28 -20.33 21.15 -57.26
N LEU A 29 -19.43 21.86 -57.94
CA LEU A 29 -18.04 22.00 -57.52
C LEU A 29 -17.92 22.83 -56.23
N PHE A 30 -18.73 23.88 -56.11
CA PHE A 30 -18.82 24.68 -54.89
C PHE A 30 -19.42 23.87 -53.72
N GLY A 31 -20.48 23.10 -53.95
CA GLY A 31 -21.04 22.18 -52.96
C GLY A 31 -20.04 21.11 -52.51
N LEU A 32 -19.27 20.56 -53.45
CA LEU A 32 -18.20 19.61 -53.17
C LEU A 32 -17.10 20.26 -52.31
N LEU A 33 -16.62 21.45 -52.66
CA LEU A 33 -15.60 22.17 -51.88
C LEU A 33 -16.08 22.50 -50.46
N LEU A 34 -17.34 22.93 -50.30
CA LEU A 34 -17.94 23.14 -48.98
C LEU A 34 -18.02 21.86 -48.16
N SER A 35 -18.39 20.73 -48.78
CA SER A 35 -18.43 19.43 -48.10
C SER A 35 -17.04 18.98 -47.64
N ILE A 36 -16.00 19.22 -48.45
CA ILE A 36 -14.61 18.92 -48.11
C ILE A 36 -14.14 19.82 -46.97
N ALA A 37 -14.42 21.12 -47.01
CA ALA A 37 -14.07 22.04 -45.93
C ALA A 37 -14.76 21.65 -44.62
N ALA A 38 -16.06 21.32 -44.67
CA ALA A 38 -16.80 20.84 -43.50
C ALA A 38 -16.23 19.51 -42.96
N ALA A 39 -15.83 18.59 -43.84
CA ALA A 39 -15.17 17.35 -43.45
C ALA A 39 -13.81 17.61 -42.78
N ILE A 40 -12.98 18.52 -43.32
CA ILE A 40 -11.69 18.91 -42.74
C ILE A 40 -11.89 19.51 -41.34
N ILE A 41 -12.84 20.44 -41.19
CA ILE A 41 -13.16 21.06 -39.89
C ILE A 41 -13.65 19.99 -38.91
N THR A 42 -14.54 19.10 -39.34
CA THR A 42 -15.06 18.02 -38.49
C THR A 42 -13.94 17.08 -38.05
N ILE A 43 -13.04 16.69 -38.96
CA ILE A 43 -11.85 15.89 -38.65
C ILE A 43 -10.96 16.61 -37.65
N GLN A 44 -10.69 17.91 -37.82
CA GLN A 44 -9.88 18.68 -36.88
C GLN A 44 -10.53 18.74 -35.48
N VAL A 45 -11.83 18.98 -35.41
CA VAL A 45 -12.58 19.03 -34.14
C VAL A 45 -12.59 17.66 -33.46
N VAL A 46 -12.84 16.59 -34.22
CA VAL A 46 -12.84 15.21 -33.70
C VAL A 46 -11.42 14.78 -33.30
N ASN A 47 -10.40 15.15 -34.06
CA ASN A 47 -9.00 14.87 -33.73
C ASN A 47 -8.53 15.66 -32.50
N ALA A 48 -9.05 16.87 -32.28
CA ALA A 48 -8.75 17.66 -31.08
C ALA A 48 -9.49 17.15 -29.82
N ASN A 49 -10.72 16.65 -29.97
CA ASN A 49 -11.57 16.29 -28.83
C ASN A 49 -11.59 14.78 -28.50
N LEU A 50 -11.63 13.92 -29.53
CA LEU A 50 -11.81 12.47 -29.40
C LEU A 50 -10.57 11.64 -29.73
N TYR A 51 -9.60 12.18 -30.49
CA TYR A 51 -8.33 11.51 -30.80
C TYR A 51 -7.10 12.36 -30.43
N GLY A 52 -7.29 13.30 -29.50
CA GLY A 52 -6.22 14.16 -29.02
C GLY A 52 -5.21 13.40 -28.16
N PRO A 53 -4.01 13.96 -27.91
CA PRO A 53 -3.00 13.37 -27.04
C PRO A 53 -3.45 13.17 -25.58
N GLN A 54 -4.60 13.74 -25.18
CA GLN A 54 -5.23 13.48 -23.89
C GLN A 54 -5.81 12.07 -23.77
N GLN A 55 -6.20 11.42 -24.87
CA GLN A 55 -6.91 10.13 -24.80
C GLN A 55 -6.07 9.00 -24.20
N PRO A 56 -4.81 8.76 -24.60
CA PRO A 56 -3.98 7.75 -23.94
C PRO A 56 -3.78 8.02 -22.45
N VAL A 57 -3.77 9.29 -22.03
CA VAL A 57 -3.72 9.69 -20.62
C VAL A 57 -4.99 9.30 -19.89
N ARG A 58 -6.17 9.55 -20.47
CA ARG A 58 -7.45 9.11 -19.89
C ARG A 58 -7.55 7.58 -19.81
N ASP A 59 -7.17 6.89 -20.87
CA ASP A 59 -7.14 5.42 -20.90
C ASP A 59 -6.21 4.83 -19.84
N TYR A 60 -5.05 5.46 -19.64
CA TYR A 60 -4.09 5.06 -18.63
C TYR A 60 -4.66 5.25 -17.22
N LEU A 61 -5.23 6.42 -16.92
CA LEU A 61 -5.83 6.70 -15.60
C LEU A 61 -7.02 5.78 -15.31
N GLN A 62 -7.83 5.48 -16.33
CA GLN A 62 -8.92 4.52 -16.20
C GLN A 62 -8.38 3.11 -15.89
N ALA A 63 -7.33 2.67 -16.57
CA ALA A 63 -6.70 1.38 -16.31
C ALA A 63 -6.18 1.27 -14.85
N LEU A 64 -5.63 2.36 -14.30
CA LEU A 64 -5.25 2.41 -12.87
C LEU A 64 -6.48 2.21 -11.95
N GLN A 65 -7.57 2.92 -12.23
CA GLN A 65 -8.82 2.83 -11.44
C GLN A 65 -9.50 1.46 -11.54
N ASP A 66 -9.40 0.81 -12.69
CA ASP A 66 -9.93 -0.53 -12.91
C ASP A 66 -9.03 -1.61 -12.29
N GLY A 67 -7.78 -1.25 -11.94
CA GLY A 67 -6.76 -2.21 -11.52
C GLY A 67 -6.25 -3.07 -12.66
N ASP A 68 -6.33 -2.60 -13.91
CA ASP A 68 -5.83 -3.28 -15.11
C ASP A 68 -4.39 -2.86 -15.39
N GLY A 69 -3.47 -3.52 -14.69
CA GLY A 69 -2.04 -3.31 -14.78
C GLY A 69 -1.47 -3.58 -16.15
N SER A 70 -1.96 -4.64 -16.80
CA SER A 70 -1.51 -5.04 -18.13
C SER A 70 -1.79 -3.94 -19.16
N ARG A 71 -3.00 -3.35 -19.12
CA ARG A 71 -3.36 -2.20 -19.96
C ARG A 71 -2.57 -0.95 -19.58
N ALA A 72 -2.44 -0.63 -18.30
CA ALA A 72 -1.72 0.55 -17.83
C ALA A 72 -0.24 0.52 -18.27
N LEU A 73 0.44 -0.61 -18.06
CA LEU A 73 1.83 -0.82 -18.46
C LEU A 73 1.99 -0.79 -19.99
N GLY A 74 1.07 -1.42 -20.73
CA GLY A 74 1.07 -1.43 -22.19
C GLY A 74 0.92 -0.04 -22.80
N LEU A 75 0.07 0.81 -22.20
CA LEU A 75 -0.10 2.20 -22.61
C LEU A 75 1.16 3.02 -22.30
N LEU A 76 1.67 2.93 -21.07
CA LEU A 76 2.81 3.73 -20.62
C LEU A 76 4.12 3.34 -21.35
N GLY A 77 4.21 2.09 -21.83
CA GLY A 77 5.42 1.56 -22.44
C GLY A 77 6.61 1.60 -21.48
N ALA A 78 6.34 1.50 -20.18
CA ALA A 78 7.32 1.75 -19.14
C ALA A 78 8.37 0.63 -19.04
N ASN A 79 9.60 1.03 -18.75
CA ASN A 79 10.68 0.11 -18.42
C ASN A 79 10.51 -0.37 -16.99
N LEU A 80 10.33 -1.69 -16.82
CA LEU A 80 10.27 -2.31 -15.51
C LEU A 80 11.66 -2.37 -14.88
N PRO A 81 11.87 -1.76 -13.70
CA PRO A 81 13.10 -1.95 -12.94
C PRO A 81 13.19 -3.39 -12.42
N ASN A 82 14.37 -3.79 -11.96
CA ASN A 82 14.57 -5.09 -11.31
C ASN A 82 13.97 -5.08 -9.89
N ALA A 83 12.64 -5.11 -9.81
CA ALA A 83 11.84 -5.06 -8.59
C ALA A 83 10.58 -5.92 -8.75
N SER A 84 9.90 -6.20 -7.65
CA SER A 84 8.67 -6.99 -7.64
C SER A 84 7.53 -6.29 -8.39
N ALA A 85 6.87 -7.03 -9.27
CA ALA A 85 5.69 -6.59 -10.01
C ALA A 85 4.37 -6.78 -9.22
N ALA A 86 4.43 -7.22 -7.96
CA ALA A 86 3.26 -7.63 -7.18
C ALA A 86 2.20 -6.53 -6.99
N LEU A 87 2.56 -5.25 -7.16
CA LEU A 87 1.67 -4.10 -6.98
C LEU A 87 1.17 -3.50 -8.29
N LEU A 88 1.62 -4.04 -9.43
CA LEU A 88 1.36 -3.46 -10.73
C LEU A 88 0.00 -3.83 -11.32
N ASP A 89 -0.79 -4.70 -10.67
CA ASP A 89 -2.05 -5.21 -11.21
C ASP A 89 -3.07 -5.56 -10.10
N GLY A 90 -4.33 -5.71 -10.48
CA GLY A 90 -5.41 -6.20 -9.63
C GLY A 90 -5.71 -5.29 -8.44
N GLN A 91 -6.01 -5.92 -7.28
CA GLN A 91 -6.50 -5.20 -6.10
C GLN A 91 -5.49 -4.21 -5.53
N ALA A 92 -4.18 -4.53 -5.53
CA ALA A 92 -3.17 -3.62 -5.01
C ALA A 92 -3.10 -2.31 -5.83
N LEU A 93 -3.17 -2.42 -7.16
CA LEU A 93 -3.20 -1.28 -8.06
C LEU A 93 -4.49 -0.48 -7.90
N LYS A 94 -5.64 -1.16 -7.86
CA LYS A 94 -6.95 -0.53 -7.68
C LYS A 94 -7.03 0.25 -6.38
N THR A 95 -6.58 -0.33 -5.27
CA THR A 95 -6.48 0.35 -3.98
C THR A 95 -5.53 1.54 -4.06
N ALA A 96 -4.42 1.44 -4.82
CA ALA A 96 -3.50 2.55 -4.99
C ALA A 96 -4.14 3.76 -5.69
N ALA A 97 -4.98 3.50 -6.69
CA ALA A 97 -5.69 4.53 -7.44
C ALA A 97 -6.95 5.06 -6.74
N ALA A 98 -7.50 4.32 -5.76
CA ALA A 98 -8.77 4.64 -5.12
C ALA A 98 -8.77 5.98 -4.36
N GLY A 99 -7.61 6.40 -3.85
CA GLY A 99 -7.44 7.66 -3.14
C GLY A 99 -7.31 8.91 -4.03
N ILE A 100 -7.44 8.75 -5.35
CA ILE A 100 -7.26 9.82 -6.33
C ILE A 100 -8.62 10.36 -6.75
N SER A 101 -8.85 11.65 -6.53
CA SER A 101 -10.08 12.34 -6.93
C SER A 101 -9.80 13.60 -7.74
N ASP A 102 -10.87 14.22 -8.26
CA ASP A 102 -10.83 15.51 -8.94
C ASP A 102 -9.81 15.58 -10.09
N ILE A 103 -9.72 14.49 -10.85
CA ILE A 103 -8.78 14.34 -11.97
C ILE A 103 -9.13 15.33 -13.08
N GLN A 104 -8.21 16.24 -13.38
CA GLN A 104 -8.29 17.22 -14.44
C GLN A 104 -7.13 17.03 -15.41
N VAL A 105 -7.44 16.48 -16.59
CA VAL A 105 -6.48 16.37 -17.69
C VAL A 105 -6.37 17.71 -18.40
N GLY A 106 -5.20 18.34 -18.30
CA GLY A 106 -4.92 19.64 -18.89
C GLY A 106 -4.82 19.62 -20.42
N ASN A 107 -4.67 20.82 -20.98
CA ASN A 107 -4.47 20.99 -22.43
C ASN A 107 -3.05 20.59 -22.85
N PRO A 108 -2.86 20.11 -24.09
CA PRO A 108 -1.55 19.75 -24.61
C PRO A 108 -0.65 20.98 -24.74
N THR A 109 0.56 20.88 -24.21
CA THR A 109 1.62 21.87 -24.40
C THR A 109 2.66 21.29 -25.33
N THR A 110 2.87 21.90 -26.49
CA THR A 110 3.89 21.46 -27.45
C THR A 110 5.29 21.62 -26.85
N LEU A 111 6.10 20.57 -26.96
CA LEU A 111 7.51 20.55 -26.61
C LEU A 111 8.37 20.53 -27.87
N ASP A 112 9.69 20.65 -27.69
CA ASP A 112 10.65 20.47 -28.77
C ASP A 112 10.50 19.07 -29.42
N ASN A 113 10.80 18.98 -30.72
CA ASN A 113 10.75 17.74 -31.51
C ASN A 113 9.34 17.17 -31.77
N GLY A 114 8.29 18.00 -31.69
CA GLY A 114 6.91 17.59 -32.02
C GLY A 114 6.24 16.71 -30.95
N ARG A 115 6.85 16.63 -29.76
CA ARG A 115 6.26 15.99 -28.58
C ARG A 115 5.26 16.92 -27.91
N VAL A 116 4.38 16.34 -27.10
CA VAL A 116 3.40 17.11 -26.31
C VAL A 116 3.44 16.68 -24.86
N LYS A 117 3.32 17.67 -23.97
CA LYS A 117 3.16 17.47 -22.54
C LYS A 117 1.70 17.62 -22.14
N ILE A 118 1.21 16.69 -21.34
CA ILE A 118 -0.12 16.71 -20.73
C ILE A 118 0.08 16.69 -19.22
N SER A 119 -0.29 17.79 -18.55
CA SER A 119 -0.30 17.87 -17.08
C SER A 119 -1.66 17.43 -16.57
N VAL A 120 -1.68 16.49 -15.63
CA VAL A 120 -2.89 16.00 -14.97
C VAL A 120 -2.87 16.48 -13.53
N ASN A 121 -3.84 17.30 -13.14
CA ASN A 121 -4.01 17.73 -11.75
C ASN A 121 -5.04 16.84 -11.05
N PHE A 122 -4.81 16.50 -9.79
CA PHE A 122 -5.71 15.64 -9.02
C PHE A 122 -5.53 15.90 -7.52
N GLN A 123 -6.46 15.38 -6.73
CA GLN A 123 -6.37 15.33 -5.28
C GLN A 123 -5.92 13.94 -4.84
N MET A 124 -4.99 13.88 -3.90
CA MET A 124 -4.55 12.64 -3.26
C MET A 124 -4.23 12.96 -1.80
N ALA A 125 -4.73 12.14 -0.87
CA ALA A 125 -4.58 12.37 0.57
C ALA A 125 -4.95 13.79 1.03
N GLY A 126 -5.96 14.40 0.40
CA GLY A 126 -6.46 15.75 0.73
C GLY A 126 -5.58 16.91 0.28
N SER A 127 -4.54 16.65 -0.52
CA SER A 127 -3.66 17.67 -1.10
C SER A 127 -3.69 17.62 -2.63
N GLY A 128 -3.46 18.77 -3.26
CA GLY A 128 -3.37 18.88 -4.73
C GLY A 128 -2.01 18.40 -5.24
N HIS A 129 -2.03 17.52 -6.24
CA HIS A 129 -0.86 16.96 -6.90
C HIS A 129 -0.97 17.12 -8.43
N SER A 130 0.15 16.94 -9.12
CA SER A 130 0.20 16.97 -10.58
C SER A 130 1.15 15.92 -11.16
N SER A 131 0.73 15.28 -12.24
CA SER A 131 1.54 14.34 -13.03
C SER A 131 1.73 14.90 -14.44
N ASP A 132 2.98 14.98 -14.89
CA ASP A 132 3.31 15.33 -16.26
C ASP A 132 3.54 14.06 -17.11
N PHE A 133 2.77 13.93 -18.19
CA PHE A 133 2.94 12.88 -19.19
C PHE A 133 3.43 13.47 -20.50
N THR A 134 4.46 12.85 -21.09
CA THR A 134 4.98 13.26 -22.40
C THR A 134 4.56 12.23 -23.44
N LEU A 135 3.97 12.69 -24.54
CA LEU A 135 3.54 11.85 -25.65
C LEU A 135 4.23 12.26 -26.96
N GLU A 136 4.38 11.30 -27.85
CA GLU A 136 4.90 11.51 -29.21
C GLU A 136 3.96 10.91 -30.27
N PRO A 137 3.82 11.55 -31.44
CA PRO A 137 3.00 11.04 -32.52
C PRO A 137 3.66 9.82 -33.19
N VAL A 138 2.89 8.79 -33.50
CA VAL A 138 3.38 7.53 -34.11
C VAL A 138 2.74 7.19 -35.45
N GLY A 139 2.11 8.18 -36.08
CA GLY A 139 1.43 8.05 -37.37
C GLY A 139 -0.05 8.42 -37.25
N SER A 140 -0.84 8.04 -38.26
CA SER A 140 -2.28 8.30 -38.28
C SER A 140 -3.11 7.03 -38.46
N GLN A 141 -4.24 6.97 -37.75
CA GLN A 141 -5.31 6.01 -38.01
C GLN A 141 -6.24 6.57 -39.08
N TRP A 142 -6.64 5.73 -40.03
CA TRP A 142 -7.50 6.12 -41.14
C TRP A 142 -6.98 7.33 -41.94
N ILE A 143 -5.66 7.55 -41.99
CA ILE A 143 -5.00 8.71 -42.63
C ILE A 143 -5.21 10.05 -41.87
N PHE A 144 -6.33 10.22 -41.17
CA PHE A 144 -6.76 11.53 -40.63
C PHE A 144 -6.58 11.73 -39.12
N PHE A 145 -6.51 10.66 -38.31
CA PHE A 145 -6.47 10.77 -36.84
C PHE A 145 -5.08 10.48 -36.30
N ASN A 146 -4.49 11.40 -35.56
CA ASN A 146 -3.14 11.18 -35.03
C ASN A 146 -3.16 10.11 -33.95
N LYS A 147 -2.22 9.16 -34.03
CA LYS A 147 -1.96 8.20 -32.96
C LYS A 147 -0.86 8.75 -32.06
N TRP A 148 -1.09 8.68 -30.76
CA TRP A 148 -0.19 9.14 -29.73
C TRP A 148 0.24 7.96 -28.87
N LYS A 149 1.51 7.92 -28.49
CA LYS A 149 2.02 7.01 -27.46
C LYS A 149 2.75 7.80 -26.40
N PHE A 150 2.86 7.24 -25.21
CA PHE A 150 3.73 7.77 -24.18
C PHE A 150 5.20 7.65 -24.61
N VAL A 151 5.99 8.64 -24.23
CA VAL A 151 7.45 8.51 -24.23
C VAL A 151 7.82 7.60 -23.05
N PRO A 152 8.50 6.46 -23.28
CA PRO A 152 8.83 5.52 -22.21
C PRO A 152 9.59 6.15 -21.06
N THR A 153 9.18 5.84 -19.83
CA THR A 153 9.86 6.17 -18.58
C THR A 153 10.13 4.89 -17.77
N SER A 154 11.02 4.96 -16.79
CA SER A 154 11.19 3.88 -15.81
C SER A 154 10.21 4.08 -14.66
N LEU A 155 9.61 2.99 -14.17
CA LEU A 155 8.71 3.06 -13.03
C LEU A 155 9.47 3.41 -11.74
N PRO A 156 8.86 4.23 -10.86
CA PRO A 156 9.33 4.38 -9.49
C PRO A 156 9.37 3.03 -8.76
N VAL A 157 10.24 2.95 -7.76
CA VAL A 157 10.36 1.79 -6.88
C VAL A 157 10.18 2.20 -5.42
N LEU A 158 9.59 1.31 -4.63
CA LEU A 158 9.44 1.45 -3.18
C LEU A 158 10.18 0.33 -2.48
N ASP A 159 11.11 0.70 -1.61
CA ASP A 159 11.78 -0.20 -0.69
C ASP A 159 10.95 -0.34 0.59
N VAL A 160 10.61 -1.58 0.94
CA VAL A 160 9.90 -1.91 2.18
C VAL A 160 10.76 -2.87 2.99
N SER A 161 10.78 -2.67 4.30
CA SER A 161 11.36 -3.61 5.25
C SER A 161 10.38 -3.92 6.39
N VAL A 162 10.47 -5.13 6.92
CA VAL A 162 9.68 -5.60 8.05
C VAL A 162 10.57 -6.38 9.01
N VAL A 163 10.64 -5.93 10.27
CA VAL A 163 11.55 -6.52 11.26
C VAL A 163 11.07 -7.90 11.69
N ASN A 164 11.95 -8.91 11.58
CA ASN A 164 11.73 -10.30 12.00
C ASN A 164 10.48 -10.95 11.38
N GLN A 165 10.06 -10.53 10.19
CA GLN A 165 8.95 -11.14 9.45
C GLN A 165 9.36 -11.46 8.01
N THR A 166 8.64 -12.39 7.40
CA THR A 166 8.88 -12.87 6.03
C THR A 166 7.77 -12.48 5.06
N GLN A 167 6.78 -11.73 5.54
CA GLN A 167 5.66 -11.21 4.76
C GLN A 167 5.27 -9.82 5.26
N ALA A 168 4.63 -9.05 4.39
CA ALA A 168 3.96 -7.80 4.71
C ALA A 168 2.69 -7.69 3.85
N THR A 169 1.84 -6.72 4.14
CA THR A 169 0.71 -6.36 3.29
C THR A 169 0.99 -5.03 2.63
N ILE A 170 0.75 -4.89 1.34
CA ILE A 170 0.75 -3.58 0.68
C ILE A 170 -0.57 -3.41 -0.05
N ASN A 171 -1.30 -2.33 0.25
CA ASN A 171 -2.61 -2.04 -0.35
C ASN A 171 -3.62 -3.21 -0.26
N GLY A 172 -3.54 -3.96 0.85
CA GLY A 172 -4.41 -5.11 1.14
C GLY A 172 -3.98 -6.44 0.49
N VAL A 173 -2.82 -6.49 -0.18
CA VAL A 173 -2.27 -7.72 -0.78
C VAL A 173 -1.06 -8.19 0.01
N ASP A 174 -1.02 -9.49 0.34
CA ASP A 174 0.14 -10.13 0.96
C ASP A 174 1.32 -10.20 -0.03
N VAL A 175 2.47 -9.71 0.42
CA VAL A 175 3.72 -9.71 -0.35
C VAL A 175 4.84 -10.42 0.40
N PRO A 176 5.67 -11.23 -0.30
CA PRO A 176 6.81 -11.89 0.31
C PRO A 176 7.91 -10.89 0.64
N MET A 177 8.53 -11.05 1.80
CA MET A 177 9.61 -10.20 2.33
C MET A 177 10.83 -11.07 2.66
N PRO A 178 11.56 -11.56 1.65
CA PRO A 178 12.75 -12.39 1.88
C PRO A 178 13.79 -11.63 2.71
N ALA A 179 14.28 -12.26 3.77
CA ALA A 179 15.17 -11.61 4.74
C ALA A 179 14.62 -10.28 5.32
N GLY A 180 13.29 -10.14 5.39
CA GLY A 180 12.61 -8.98 5.98
C GLY A 180 12.64 -7.72 5.11
N LYS A 181 12.95 -7.82 3.81
CA LYS A 181 12.96 -6.67 2.90
C LYS A 181 12.59 -7.05 1.47
N ASN A 182 12.01 -6.11 0.73
CA ASN A 182 11.74 -6.26 -0.70
C ASN A 182 11.57 -4.88 -1.36
N THR A 183 11.70 -4.84 -2.68
CA THR A 183 11.55 -3.64 -3.51
C THR A 183 10.43 -3.87 -4.52
N PHE A 184 9.53 -2.91 -4.68
CA PHE A 184 8.33 -3.03 -5.50
C PHE A 184 8.28 -1.95 -6.58
N SER A 185 7.94 -2.32 -7.82
CA SER A 185 7.64 -1.38 -8.89
C SER A 185 6.25 -0.77 -8.69
N LEU A 186 6.13 0.52 -8.96
CA LEU A 186 4.90 1.29 -8.73
C LEU A 186 4.41 1.96 -10.00
N LEU A 187 3.10 1.94 -10.23
CA LEU A 187 2.43 2.82 -11.18
C LEU A 187 2.09 4.17 -10.52
N TYR A 188 1.88 5.21 -11.32
CA TYR A 188 1.62 6.56 -10.84
C TYR A 188 0.53 7.25 -11.67
N PRO A 189 -0.28 8.14 -11.11
CA PRO A 189 -0.35 8.46 -9.70
C PRO A 189 -0.95 7.33 -8.85
N GLY A 190 -0.55 7.21 -7.59
CA GLY A 190 -1.04 6.20 -6.65
C GLY A 190 -0.57 6.39 -5.21
N SER A 191 -1.36 5.90 -4.25
CA SER A 191 -1.00 5.81 -2.83
C SER A 191 -0.68 4.36 -2.45
N TYR A 192 0.43 4.15 -1.75
CA TYR A 192 0.87 2.81 -1.37
C TYR A 192 1.05 2.74 0.15
N GLU A 193 0.16 2.01 0.81
CA GLU A 193 0.21 1.74 2.23
C GLU A 193 0.79 0.34 2.48
N ALA A 194 1.95 0.28 3.11
CA ALA A 194 2.52 -0.94 3.62
C ALA A 194 2.13 -1.13 5.09
N GLY A 195 1.83 -2.37 5.46
CA GLY A 195 1.43 -2.75 6.81
C GLY A 195 1.86 -4.18 7.14
N TYR A 196 1.72 -4.53 8.42
CA TYR A 196 1.89 -5.90 8.87
C TYR A 196 0.91 -6.16 10.02
N GLN A 197 0.03 -7.13 9.83
CA GLN A 197 -0.94 -7.53 10.84
C GLN A 197 -0.88 -9.05 11.01
N GLY A 198 -0.22 -9.48 12.08
CA GLY A 198 -0.25 -10.85 12.56
C GLY A 198 -1.01 -10.96 13.86
N LYS A 199 -1.31 -12.20 14.26
CA LYS A 199 -2.00 -12.50 15.52
C LYS A 199 -1.18 -12.07 16.74
N LEU A 200 0.12 -12.39 16.73
CA LEU A 200 1.03 -12.10 17.85
C LEU A 200 1.72 -10.74 17.75
N PHE A 201 1.84 -10.19 16.54
CA PHE A 201 2.59 -8.97 16.29
C PHE A 201 1.89 -8.08 15.26
N THR A 202 1.94 -6.77 15.46
CA THR A 202 1.33 -5.78 14.56
C THR A 202 2.29 -4.61 14.35
N ALA A 203 2.43 -4.10 13.14
CA ALA A 203 3.22 -2.91 12.86
C ALA A 203 2.32 -1.72 12.54
N LYS A 204 2.74 -0.51 12.93
CA LYS A 204 2.10 0.71 12.43
C LYS A 204 2.27 0.79 10.89
N PRO A 205 1.21 1.05 10.13
CA PRO A 205 1.31 1.17 8.68
C PRO A 205 2.12 2.41 8.27
N GLY A 206 2.75 2.32 7.10
CA GLY A 206 3.46 3.41 6.45
C GLY A 206 2.92 3.65 5.05
N THR A 207 2.56 4.89 4.75
CA THR A 207 1.95 5.28 3.47
C THR A 207 2.91 6.19 2.69
N VAL A 208 3.07 5.92 1.40
CA VAL A 208 3.80 6.77 0.46
C VAL A 208 2.90 7.18 -0.70
N LEU A 209 3.09 8.41 -1.18
CA LEU A 209 2.39 8.93 -2.36
C LEU A 209 3.37 8.96 -3.53
N VAL A 210 2.91 8.51 -4.69
CA VAL A 210 3.68 8.54 -5.93
C VAL A 210 2.83 9.26 -6.97
N ASP A 211 3.30 10.42 -7.40
CA ASP A 211 2.59 11.32 -8.32
C ASP A 211 3.27 11.44 -9.68
N SER A 212 4.49 10.93 -9.87
CA SER A 212 5.23 11.12 -11.13
C SER A 212 6.27 10.00 -11.37
N PRO A 213 6.80 9.86 -12.59
CA PRO A 213 7.83 8.85 -12.87
C PRO A 213 9.18 9.17 -12.22
N ILE A 214 9.41 10.42 -11.81
CA ILE A 214 10.64 10.86 -11.14
C ILE A 214 10.52 10.82 -9.62
N SER A 215 9.35 10.45 -9.09
CA SER A 215 9.12 10.38 -7.65
C SER A 215 10.05 9.34 -7.04
N ARG A 216 10.74 9.74 -5.96
CA ARG A 216 11.61 8.87 -5.16
C ARG A 216 10.98 8.66 -3.80
N PRO A 217 10.04 7.70 -3.66
CA PRO A 217 9.36 7.50 -2.39
C PRO A 217 10.37 7.13 -1.31
N SER A 218 10.16 7.63 -0.10
CA SER A 218 10.99 7.25 1.05
C SER A 218 10.80 5.76 1.37
N PRO A 219 11.85 5.04 1.76
CA PRO A 219 11.72 3.66 2.21
C PRO A 219 10.75 3.56 3.39
N VAL A 220 9.96 2.48 3.42
CA VAL A 220 9.04 2.19 4.53
C VAL A 220 9.60 1.09 5.40
N THR A 221 9.71 1.36 6.70
CA THR A 221 10.15 0.39 7.70
C THR A 221 8.99 0.04 8.62
N LEU A 222 8.55 -1.19 8.54
CA LEU A 222 7.56 -1.77 9.45
C LEU A 222 8.30 -2.37 10.64
N ALA A 223 8.04 -1.83 11.83
CA ALA A 223 8.52 -2.36 13.09
C ALA A 223 7.34 -3.03 13.81
N PRO A 224 7.17 -4.35 13.70
CA PRO A 224 6.13 -5.05 14.45
C PRO A 224 6.34 -4.86 15.95
N GLU A 225 5.25 -4.72 16.67
CA GLU A 225 5.19 -4.63 18.12
C GLU A 225 4.34 -5.80 18.65
N PRO A 226 4.60 -6.27 19.88
CA PRO A 226 3.77 -7.29 20.53
C PRO A 226 2.30 -6.87 20.57
N SER A 227 1.43 -7.75 20.07
CA SER A 227 -0.02 -7.59 20.22
C SER A 227 -0.46 -7.77 21.67
N ALA A 228 -1.68 -7.28 21.98
CA ALA A 228 -2.31 -7.55 23.26
C ALA A 228 -2.47 -9.07 23.52
N GLU A 229 -2.73 -9.86 22.48
CA GLU A 229 -2.86 -11.31 22.60
C GLU A 229 -1.53 -11.98 23.01
N LEU A 230 -0.41 -11.59 22.41
CA LEU A 230 0.91 -12.11 22.80
C LEU A 230 1.22 -11.75 24.25
N VAL A 231 0.99 -10.49 24.64
CA VAL A 231 1.24 -10.03 26.02
C VAL A 231 0.39 -10.80 27.02
N ASP A 232 -0.90 -11.05 26.72
CA ASP A 232 -1.78 -11.84 27.58
C ASP A 232 -1.31 -13.29 27.73
N GLN A 233 -0.94 -13.95 26.63
CA GLN A 233 -0.43 -15.33 26.66
C GLN A 233 0.84 -15.44 27.51
N VAL A 234 1.79 -14.52 27.35
CA VAL A 234 3.03 -14.50 28.13
C VAL A 234 2.73 -14.23 29.61
N ASN A 235 1.89 -13.23 29.92
CA ASN A 235 1.53 -12.91 31.30
C ASN A 235 0.81 -14.06 32.00
N LYS A 236 -0.06 -14.79 31.30
CA LYS A 236 -0.73 -15.98 31.83
C LYS A 236 0.25 -17.09 32.17
N ALA A 237 1.25 -17.35 31.31
CA ALA A 237 2.29 -18.34 31.58
C ALA A 237 3.14 -17.95 32.80
N LEU A 238 3.53 -16.66 32.90
CA LEU A 238 4.28 -16.15 34.05
C LEU A 238 3.48 -16.21 35.36
N LYS A 239 2.18 -15.91 35.28
CA LYS A 239 1.24 -16.04 36.41
C LYS A 239 1.21 -17.49 36.91
N GLN A 240 0.99 -18.44 36.01
CA GLN A 240 0.93 -19.86 36.35
C GLN A 240 2.23 -20.35 36.99
N TYR A 241 3.39 -19.94 36.47
CA TYR A 241 4.68 -20.28 37.04
C TYR A 241 4.86 -19.73 38.46
N THR A 242 4.55 -18.44 38.68
CA THR A 242 4.67 -17.84 40.03
C THR A 242 3.67 -18.43 41.03
N ASP A 243 2.46 -18.81 40.58
CA ASP A 243 1.49 -19.55 41.41
C ASP A 243 2.01 -20.94 41.80
N GLN A 244 2.62 -21.67 40.87
CA GLN A 244 3.26 -22.97 41.16
C GLN A 244 4.40 -22.83 42.18
N CYS A 245 5.15 -21.74 42.14
CA CYS A 245 6.15 -21.44 43.16
C CYS A 245 5.55 -21.22 44.54
N ALA A 246 4.45 -20.45 44.62
CA ALA A 246 3.79 -20.17 45.89
C ALA A 246 3.13 -21.41 46.54
N GLN A 247 2.82 -22.45 45.76
CA GLN A 247 2.30 -23.73 46.27
C GLN A 247 3.34 -24.55 47.04
N GLN A 248 4.64 -24.29 46.83
CA GLN A 248 5.70 -25.01 47.53
C GLN A 248 5.90 -24.44 48.95
N LYS A 249 5.52 -25.21 49.96
CA LYS A 249 5.57 -24.82 51.39
C LYS A 249 6.98 -24.90 52.00
N VAL A 250 7.97 -24.27 51.37
CA VAL A 250 9.37 -24.22 51.82
C VAL A 250 9.94 -22.81 51.70
N LEU A 251 10.98 -22.47 52.46
CA LEU A 251 11.59 -21.12 52.42
C LEU A 251 12.29 -20.83 51.09
N ARG A 252 12.78 -21.86 50.39
CA ARG A 252 13.43 -21.74 49.07
C ARG A 252 12.89 -22.79 48.11
N PRO A 253 11.72 -22.55 47.49
CA PRO A 253 11.13 -23.44 46.50
C PRO A 253 12.10 -23.77 45.36
N SER A 254 12.08 -25.04 44.92
CA SER A 254 12.95 -25.48 43.83
C SER A 254 12.47 -24.92 42.50
N GLY A 255 13.40 -24.42 41.68
CA GLY A 255 13.09 -23.87 40.36
C GLY A 255 12.33 -22.54 40.43
N CYS A 256 12.44 -21.81 41.54
CA CYS A 256 11.68 -20.61 41.83
C CYS A 256 12.57 -19.49 42.39
N PRO A 257 12.28 -18.22 42.06
CA PRO A 257 13.01 -17.06 42.59
C PRO A 257 12.68 -16.75 44.05
N LEU A 258 11.58 -17.30 44.58
CA LEU A 258 11.18 -17.15 45.98
C LEU A 258 12.28 -17.69 46.91
N ASN A 259 12.71 -16.85 47.85
CA ASN A 259 13.65 -17.25 48.87
C ASN A 259 13.49 -16.37 50.12
N TYR A 260 13.54 -17.00 51.29
CA TYR A 260 13.62 -16.32 52.58
C TYR A 260 14.75 -16.93 53.41
N ARG A 261 15.53 -16.08 54.11
CA ARG A 261 16.67 -16.52 54.94
C ARG A 261 16.38 -16.20 56.40
N THR A 262 16.49 -17.22 57.26
CA THR A 262 16.43 -17.10 58.71
C THR A 262 17.42 -18.08 59.35
N ASN A 263 17.96 -17.73 60.51
CA ASN A 263 18.79 -18.61 61.34
C ASN A 263 17.96 -19.29 62.46
N ASN A 264 16.67 -18.99 62.51
CA ASN A 264 15.73 -19.49 63.51
C ASN A 264 15.12 -20.82 63.10
N ARG A 265 14.66 -21.59 64.08
CA ARG A 265 14.00 -22.88 63.83
C ARG A 265 12.57 -22.63 63.40
N ILE A 266 12.20 -23.11 62.23
CA ILE A 266 10.82 -23.07 61.73
C ILE A 266 9.94 -24.00 62.59
N THR A 267 8.83 -23.49 63.09
CA THR A 267 7.90 -24.22 63.99
C THR A 267 6.49 -24.33 63.44
N GLY A 268 6.11 -23.53 62.45
CA GLY A 268 4.81 -23.57 61.77
C GLY A 268 4.90 -23.86 60.27
N ASP A 269 3.74 -23.92 59.62
CA ASP A 269 3.64 -24.07 58.16
C ASP A 269 4.13 -22.81 57.44
N ILE A 270 4.82 -23.01 56.31
CA ILE A 270 5.26 -21.92 55.43
C ILE A 270 4.20 -21.71 54.36
N ALA A 271 3.69 -20.48 54.27
CA ALA A 271 2.75 -20.06 53.24
C ALA A 271 3.34 -18.92 52.42
N TRP A 272 3.31 -19.07 51.10
CA TRP A 272 3.62 -18.02 50.15
C TRP A 272 2.33 -17.55 49.47
N THR A 273 2.18 -16.24 49.32
CA THR A 273 1.07 -15.62 48.58
C THR A 273 1.63 -14.63 47.56
N ILE A 274 1.25 -14.74 46.29
CA ILE A 274 1.64 -13.74 45.29
C ILE A 274 0.78 -12.49 45.48
N VAL A 275 1.43 -11.36 45.78
CA VAL A 275 0.77 -10.07 46.02
C VAL A 275 0.64 -9.27 44.73
N SER A 276 1.65 -9.33 43.87
CA SER A 276 1.62 -8.71 42.55
C SER A 276 2.34 -9.59 41.54
N TYR A 277 1.67 -9.88 40.43
CA TYR A 277 2.22 -10.71 39.36
C TYR A 277 3.21 -9.96 38.47
N PRO A 278 4.18 -10.68 37.85
CA PRO A 278 5.06 -10.10 36.86
C PRO A 278 4.29 -9.64 35.62
N GLN A 279 4.78 -8.57 34.99
CA GLN A 279 4.25 -8.02 33.75
C GLN A 279 5.34 -8.08 32.68
N ALA A 280 5.04 -8.71 31.55
CA ALA A 280 5.97 -8.85 30.45
C ALA A 280 6.08 -7.54 29.65
N ALA A 281 7.31 -7.09 29.43
CA ALA A 281 7.65 -6.13 28.39
C ALA A 281 8.47 -6.87 27.33
N ILE A 282 7.94 -6.96 26.12
CA ILE A 282 8.52 -7.76 25.03
C ILE A 282 9.09 -6.81 23.98
N SER A 283 10.32 -7.06 23.52
CA SER A 283 10.97 -6.25 22.49
C SER A 283 11.86 -7.10 21.57
N ALA A 284 12.16 -6.56 20.39
CA ALA A 284 13.09 -7.19 19.46
C ALA A 284 14.54 -6.91 19.88
N TYR A 285 15.38 -7.95 19.89
CA TYR A 285 16.81 -7.85 20.19
C TYR A 285 17.59 -8.93 19.41
N ASN A 286 18.62 -8.53 18.65
CA ASN A 286 19.48 -9.42 17.85
C ASN A 286 18.70 -10.45 17.00
N GLY A 287 17.64 -10.02 16.32
CA GLY A 287 16.83 -10.89 15.46
C GLY A 287 15.90 -11.85 16.21
N SER A 288 15.77 -11.71 17.53
CA SER A 288 14.89 -12.51 18.39
C SER A 288 13.96 -11.62 19.22
N TRP A 289 12.91 -12.20 19.79
CA TRP A 289 12.04 -11.53 20.75
C TRP A 289 12.48 -11.87 22.17
N VAL A 290 12.64 -10.85 23.02
CA VAL A 290 13.09 -10.99 24.41
C VAL A 290 12.09 -10.38 25.38
N ILE A 291 12.05 -10.95 26.59
CA ILE A 291 11.28 -10.39 27.71
C ILE A 291 12.26 -9.62 28.58
N ALA A 292 11.92 -8.38 28.93
CA ALA A 292 12.68 -7.60 29.91
C ALA A 292 12.74 -8.33 31.27
N PRO A 293 13.74 -8.04 32.12
CA PRO A 293 13.80 -8.59 33.48
C PRO A 293 12.47 -8.40 34.21
N LEU A 294 12.00 -9.49 34.81
CA LEU A 294 10.70 -9.56 35.47
C LEU A 294 10.86 -9.28 36.95
N LYS A 295 9.84 -8.63 37.52
CA LYS A 295 9.71 -8.40 38.95
C LYS A 295 8.31 -8.74 39.43
N PHE A 296 8.20 -9.25 40.64
CA PHE A 296 6.93 -9.57 41.27
C PHE A 296 7.06 -9.49 42.80
N LYS A 297 5.94 -9.46 43.52
CA LYS A 297 5.93 -9.40 44.98
C LYS A 297 5.23 -10.61 45.55
N ALA A 298 5.81 -11.19 46.59
CA ALA A 298 5.19 -12.26 47.35
C ALA A 298 5.29 -12.00 48.85
N GLU A 299 4.26 -12.44 49.56
CA GLU A 299 4.17 -12.45 51.01
C GLU A 299 4.54 -13.83 51.53
N ILE A 300 5.38 -13.90 52.55
CA ILE A 300 5.69 -15.12 53.29
C ILE A 300 5.13 -15.03 54.71
N LYS A 301 4.42 -16.07 55.14
CA LYS A 301 3.95 -16.25 56.51
C LYS A 301 4.39 -17.58 57.09
N PHE A 302 4.96 -17.57 58.28
CA PHE A 302 5.27 -18.76 59.07
C PHE A 302 5.60 -18.39 60.52
N SER A 303 5.59 -19.36 61.42
CA SER A 303 6.08 -19.20 62.79
C SER A 303 7.49 -19.76 62.92
N GLU A 304 8.34 -19.07 63.66
CA GLU A 304 9.70 -19.51 63.99
C GLU A 304 9.99 -19.36 65.49
N LYS A 305 11.06 -20.03 65.92
CA LYS A 305 11.59 -19.97 67.28
C LYS A 305 13.06 -19.60 67.22
N ASP A 306 13.43 -18.54 67.94
CA ASP A 306 14.81 -18.07 68.02
C ASP A 306 15.72 -19.18 68.55
N SER A 307 16.78 -19.47 67.79
CA SER A 307 17.64 -20.63 68.04
C SER A 307 18.51 -20.47 69.30
N LEU A 308 18.68 -19.25 69.84
CA LEU A 308 19.51 -18.96 71.01
C LEU A 308 18.68 -18.83 72.30
N SER A 309 17.63 -18.01 72.25
CA SER A 309 16.76 -17.66 73.38
C SER A 309 15.54 -18.56 73.53
N GLY A 310 15.12 -19.22 72.45
CA GLY A 310 13.90 -20.01 72.42
C GLY A 310 12.60 -19.20 72.41
N ALA A 311 12.65 -17.88 72.19
CA ALA A 311 11.44 -17.07 72.02
C ALA A 311 10.72 -17.42 70.70
N ALA A 312 9.39 -17.43 70.72
CA ALA A 312 8.57 -17.65 69.52
C ALA A 312 8.20 -16.33 68.84
N SER A 313 8.13 -16.32 67.51
CA SER A 313 7.73 -15.17 66.71
C SER A 313 7.06 -15.59 65.40
N ASP A 314 6.13 -14.76 64.93
CA ASP A 314 5.51 -14.92 63.61
C ASP A 314 6.20 -14.01 62.58
N VAL A 315 6.52 -14.59 61.44
CA VAL A 315 7.00 -13.87 60.26
C VAL A 315 5.82 -13.61 59.35
N ASP A 316 5.66 -12.34 58.98
CA ASP A 316 4.73 -11.87 57.95
C ASP A 316 5.43 -10.75 57.17
N LYS A 317 5.91 -11.07 55.96
CA LYS A 317 6.75 -10.16 55.17
C LYS A 317 6.40 -10.22 53.69
N VAL A 318 6.19 -9.05 53.09
CA VAL A 318 6.14 -8.87 51.64
C VAL A 318 7.54 -8.54 51.12
N GLN A 319 8.00 -9.28 50.13
CA GLN A 319 9.29 -9.08 49.47
C GLN A 319 9.13 -8.98 47.95
N GLU A 320 10.02 -8.22 47.32
CA GLU A 320 10.12 -8.12 45.87
C GLU A 320 11.19 -9.09 45.36
N PHE A 321 10.85 -9.79 44.29
CA PHE A 321 11.69 -10.81 43.67
C PHE A 321 11.86 -10.51 42.19
N PHE A 322 13.01 -10.92 41.65
CA PHE A 322 13.38 -10.70 40.26
C PHE A 322 13.75 -12.03 39.61
N PHE A 323 13.43 -12.17 38.31
CA PHE A 323 13.87 -13.29 37.50
C PHE A 323 13.84 -12.91 36.02
N SER A 324 14.44 -13.74 35.17
CA SER A 324 14.37 -13.58 33.72
C SER A 324 13.54 -14.71 33.11
N ALA A 325 13.08 -14.53 31.88
CA ALA A 325 12.43 -15.60 31.13
C ALA A 325 12.87 -15.56 29.66
N LYS A 326 13.01 -16.73 29.05
CA LYS A 326 13.18 -16.86 27.60
C LYS A 326 11.82 -16.94 26.94
N LEU A 327 11.67 -16.25 25.81
CA LEU A 327 10.49 -16.32 24.96
C LEU A 327 10.86 -17.05 23.69
N ASN A 328 10.10 -18.10 23.39
CA ASN A 328 10.21 -18.82 22.13
C ASN A 328 8.85 -18.79 21.41
N ILE A 329 8.88 -18.43 20.13
CA ILE A 329 7.67 -18.29 19.31
C ILE A 329 7.86 -19.14 18.05
N SER A 330 6.96 -20.10 17.87
CA SER A 330 6.93 -20.96 16.69
C SER A 330 5.55 -20.93 16.06
N GLY A 331 5.41 -20.17 14.97
CA GLY A 331 4.11 -19.82 14.42
C GLY A 331 3.29 -19.05 15.45
N GLU A 332 2.15 -19.61 15.85
CA GLU A 332 1.29 -19.04 16.89
C GLU A 332 1.56 -19.61 18.30
N LYS A 333 2.45 -20.60 18.44
CA LYS A 333 2.77 -21.17 19.75
C LYS A 333 3.75 -20.27 20.49
N VAL A 334 3.34 -19.83 21.67
CA VAL A 334 4.13 -19.02 22.60
C VAL A 334 4.60 -19.90 23.76
N GLU A 335 5.91 -20.01 23.94
CA GLU A 335 6.53 -20.72 25.05
C GLU A 335 7.38 -19.75 25.89
N VAL A 336 7.16 -19.78 27.21
CA VAL A 336 7.87 -18.92 28.18
C VAL A 336 8.62 -19.81 29.15
N THR A 337 9.95 -19.73 29.15
CA THR A 337 10.81 -20.53 30.03
C THR A 337 11.47 -19.64 31.07
N PRO A 338 11.05 -19.70 32.35
CA PRO A 338 11.71 -18.97 33.43
C PRO A 338 13.18 -19.38 33.59
N VAL A 339 14.03 -18.41 33.89
CA VAL A 339 15.45 -18.58 34.19
C VAL A 339 15.70 -18.00 35.57
N VAL A 340 15.94 -18.89 36.53
CA VAL A 340 16.27 -18.52 37.91
C VAL A 340 17.77 -18.68 38.11
N GLN A 341 18.41 -17.64 38.62
CA GLN A 341 19.80 -17.69 39.11
C GLN A 341 19.75 -17.63 40.64
N TYR A 342 20.46 -18.55 41.29
CA TYR A 342 20.54 -18.66 42.76
C TYR A 342 21.85 -18.09 43.28
#